data_AF-V6M4A7-F1
#
_entry.id   AF-V6M4A7-F1
#
_cell.length_a   1.000
_cell.length_b   1.000
_cell.length_c   1.000
_cell.angle_alpha   90.00
_cell.angle_beta   90.00
_cell.angle_gamma   90.00
#
_symmetry.space_group_name_H-M   'P 1'
#
loop_
_entity.id
_entity.type
_entity.pdbx_description
1 polymer ?
#
loop_
_entity_poly.entity_id
_entity_poly.type
_entity_poly.pdbx_seq_one_letter_code
_entity_poly.pdbx_strand_id
1 'polypeptide(L)'
;MNTIYLLVKNNIGTKSTMPQSMVSAVAYIPSVAQIRTLLNELIDATNLDDEVICETMHLMGKLATQHQFTLKSWRTSLIACFYLSAKAECEKGGEVSLDTAVCSVTRIPIANLHKMEADILQVLDYHPDCEQDSEF
;
A
#
# COMPACT_ATOMS: atom_id res chain seq x y z
N MET A 1 -12.07 -19.05 -7.27
CA MET A 1 -12.69 -18.52 -6.03
C MET A 1 -11.57 -18.18 -5.06
N ASN A 2 -11.36 -16.90 -4.77
CA ASN A 2 -10.13 -16.38 -4.16
C ASN A 2 -10.20 -16.38 -2.61
N THR A 3 -9.19 -16.93 -1.94
CA THR A 3 -9.13 -17.17 -0.48
C THR A 3 -9.18 -15.87 0.34
N ILE A 4 -8.74 -14.75 -0.23
CA ILE A 4 -8.81 -13.42 0.40
C ILE A 4 -10.26 -12.91 0.46
N TYR A 5 -11.06 -13.15 -0.59
CA TYR A 5 -12.50 -12.84 -0.59
C TYR A 5 -13.24 -13.64 0.50
N LEU A 6 -12.83 -14.89 0.74
CA LEU A 6 -13.37 -15.72 1.82
C LEU A 6 -12.96 -15.22 3.21
N LEU A 7 -11.77 -14.64 3.39
CA LEU A 7 -11.31 -14.11 4.68
C LEU A 7 -12.01 -12.80 5.07
N VAL A 8 -12.31 -11.93 4.09
CA VAL A 8 -13.11 -10.72 4.31
C VAL A 8 -14.59 -11.09 4.55
N LYS A 9 -15.13 -12.05 3.79
CA LYS A 9 -16.52 -12.52 3.95
C LYS A 9 -16.77 -13.31 5.24
N ASN A 10 -15.81 -14.11 5.70
CA ASN A 10 -15.94 -14.91 6.93
C ASN A 10 -15.62 -14.13 8.22
N ASN A 11 -14.86 -13.04 8.18
CA ASN A 11 -14.59 -12.22 9.39
C ASN A 11 -15.73 -11.25 9.74
N ILE A 12 -16.69 -11.01 8.85
CA ILE A 12 -17.87 -10.18 9.14
C ILE A 12 -19.01 -11.03 9.76
N GLY A 13 -18.92 -12.37 9.71
CA GLY A 13 -19.88 -13.21 10.40
C GLY A 13 -19.58 -14.68 10.26
N THR A 14 -18.89 -15.27 11.23
CA THR A 14 -19.25 -16.52 11.93
C THR A 14 -18.06 -17.04 12.72
N LYS A 15 -18.31 -17.36 14.00
CA LYS A 15 -17.39 -18.14 14.84
C LYS A 15 -17.34 -19.57 14.29
N SER A 16 -16.34 -19.91 13.49
CA SER A 16 -16.05 -21.30 13.15
C SER A 16 -14.56 -21.56 13.24
N THR A 17 -14.21 -22.60 13.98
CA THR A 17 -12.84 -22.99 14.34
C THR A 17 -12.02 -23.28 13.08
N MET A 18 -11.05 -22.41 12.79
CA MET A 18 -10.15 -22.56 11.65
C MET A 18 -9.11 -23.68 11.86
N PRO A 19 -8.73 -24.43 10.80
CA PRO A 19 -7.62 -25.37 10.84
C PRO A 19 -6.30 -24.69 11.23
N GLN A 20 -5.47 -25.35 12.05
CA GLN A 20 -4.19 -24.82 12.53
C GLN A 20 -3.21 -24.38 11.42
N SER A 21 -3.28 -24.99 10.23
CA SER A 21 -2.51 -24.58 9.05
C SER A 21 -2.94 -23.21 8.48
N MET A 22 -4.18 -22.79 8.73
CA MET A 22 -4.70 -21.47 8.35
C MET A 22 -4.45 -20.41 9.44
N VAL A 23 -4.28 -20.82 10.71
CA VAL A 23 -3.94 -19.92 11.83
C VAL A 23 -2.61 -19.19 11.57
N SER A 24 -1.68 -19.83 10.86
CA SER A 24 -0.39 -19.22 10.50
C SER A 24 -0.50 -18.13 9.42
N ALA A 25 -1.49 -18.19 8.53
CA ALA A 25 -1.76 -17.14 7.54
C ALA A 25 -2.54 -15.95 8.14
N VAL A 26 -3.39 -16.21 9.14
CA VAL A 26 -4.16 -15.18 9.86
C VAL A 26 -3.28 -14.32 10.76
N ALA A 27 -2.20 -14.88 11.31
CA ALA A 27 -1.24 -14.16 12.15
C ALA A 27 -0.44 -13.05 11.43
N TYR A 28 -0.55 -12.96 10.10
CA TYR A 28 0.19 -11.99 9.27
C TYR A 28 -0.70 -10.93 8.61
N ILE A 29 -2.00 -10.92 8.92
CA ILE A 29 -2.91 -9.86 8.47
C ILE A 29 -2.70 -8.66 9.39
N PRO A 30 -2.17 -7.53 8.90
CA PRO A 30 -2.07 -6.32 9.72
C PRO A 30 -3.45 -5.93 10.23
N SER A 31 -3.52 -5.51 11.48
CA SER A 31 -4.77 -4.97 11.99
C SER A 31 -5.09 -3.65 11.28
N VAL A 32 -6.38 -3.33 11.15
CA VAL A 32 -6.84 -2.04 10.61
C VAL A 32 -6.23 -0.87 11.39
N ALA A 33 -5.99 -1.05 12.70
CA ALA A 33 -5.31 -0.06 13.53
C ALA A 33 -3.86 0.16 13.10
N GLN A 34 -3.09 -0.90 12.81
CA GLN A 34 -1.70 -0.78 12.35
C GLN A 34 -1.59 -0.07 11.00
N ILE A 35 -2.49 -0.37 10.06
CA ILE A 35 -2.55 0.31 8.76
C ILE A 35 -2.85 1.80 8.96
N ARG A 36 -3.88 2.12 9.74
CA ARG A 36 -4.29 3.50 10.01
C ARG A 36 -3.20 4.30 10.70
N THR A 37 -2.55 3.74 11.71
CA THR A 37 -1.46 4.42 12.43
C THR A 37 -0.34 4.79 11.47
N LEU A 38 0.11 3.86 10.62
CA LEU A 38 1.19 4.15 9.67
C LEU A 38 0.78 5.19 8.62
N LEU A 39 -0.44 5.12 8.09
CA LEU A 39 -0.92 6.09 7.10
C LEU A 39 -1.02 7.49 7.70
N ASN A 40 -1.54 7.61 8.93
CA ASN A 40 -1.62 8.90 9.62
C ASN A 40 -0.22 9.47 9.89
N GLU A 41 0.73 8.65 10.38
CA GLU A 41 2.11 9.09 10.59
C GLU A 41 2.77 9.60 9.30
N LEU A 42 2.48 8.94 8.17
CA LEU A 42 3.00 9.35 6.87
C LEU A 42 2.37 10.65 6.38
N ILE A 43 1.04 10.79 6.47
CA ILE A 43 0.32 12.01 6.10
C ILE A 43 0.78 13.21 6.93
N ASP A 44 0.90 13.03 8.25
CA ASP A 44 1.40 14.06 9.16
C ASP A 44 2.82 14.51 8.79
N ALA A 45 3.68 13.57 8.39
CA ALA A 45 5.06 13.86 8.01
C ALA A 45 5.19 14.52 6.64
N THR A 46 4.33 14.17 5.68
CA THR A 46 4.37 14.73 4.32
C THR A 46 3.51 15.98 4.17
N ASN A 47 2.64 16.27 5.14
CA ASN A 47 1.66 17.36 5.09
C ASN A 47 0.80 17.32 3.81
N LEU A 48 0.32 16.11 3.47
CA LEU A 48 -0.52 15.85 2.29
C LEU A 48 -1.97 15.65 2.70
N ASP A 49 -2.89 15.72 1.74
CA ASP A 49 -4.32 15.50 1.98
C ASP A 49 -4.64 14.00 2.11
N ASP A 50 -5.76 13.69 2.76
CA ASP A 50 -6.34 12.36 2.89
C ASP A 50 -6.66 11.72 1.53
N GLU A 51 -6.71 12.50 0.44
CA GLU A 51 -6.80 11.99 -0.93
C GLU A 51 -5.67 11.00 -1.26
N VAL A 52 -4.46 11.24 -0.73
CA VAL A 52 -3.31 10.33 -0.88
C VAL A 52 -3.59 8.98 -0.23
N ILE A 53 -4.33 8.94 0.89
CA ILE A 53 -4.73 7.68 1.53
C ILE A 53 -5.65 6.88 0.61
N CYS A 54 -6.62 7.55 -0.03
CA CYS A 54 -7.56 6.90 -0.93
C CYS A 54 -6.83 6.25 -2.11
N GLU A 55 -5.92 6.97 -2.76
CA GLU A 55 -5.13 6.44 -3.87
C GLU A 55 -4.19 5.32 -3.43
N THR A 56 -3.56 5.47 -2.25
CA THR A 56 -2.72 4.42 -1.65
C THR A 56 -3.49 3.11 -1.49
N MET A 57 -4.73 3.19 -0.98
CA MET A 57 -5.58 2.03 -0.77
C MET A 57 -6.07 1.42 -2.09
N HIS A 58 -6.30 2.25 -3.11
CA HIS A 58 -6.63 1.79 -4.47
C HIS A 58 -5.48 0.99 -5.09
N LEU A 59 -4.24 1.49 -5.03
CA LEU A 59 -3.04 0.79 -5.49
C LEU A 59 -2.81 -0.52 -4.72
N MET A 60 -3.00 -0.50 -3.40
CA MET A 60 -2.97 -1.72 -2.58
C MET A 60 -4.03 -2.75 -3.02
N GLY A 61 -5.22 -2.28 -3.40
CA GLY A 61 -6.27 -3.12 -3.99
C GLY A 61 -5.83 -3.76 -5.31
N LYS A 62 -5.21 -2.99 -6.21
CA LYS A 62 -4.66 -3.50 -7.49
C LYS A 62 -3.57 -4.55 -7.28
N LEU A 63 -2.65 -4.32 -6.34
CA LEU A 63 -1.61 -5.31 -6.00
C LEU A 63 -2.20 -6.62 -5.47
N ALA A 64 -3.25 -6.53 -4.66
CA ALA A 64 -3.93 -7.69 -4.11
C ALA A 64 -4.62 -8.53 -5.20
N THR A 65 -5.10 -7.92 -6.29
CA THR A 65 -5.75 -8.63 -7.39
C THR A 65 -4.77 -9.25 -8.38
N GLN A 66 -3.58 -8.66 -8.55
CA GLN A 66 -2.53 -9.17 -9.46
C GLN A 66 -1.77 -10.41 -8.93
N HIS A 67 -2.20 -11.01 -7.81
CA HIS A 67 -1.61 -12.22 -7.19
C HIS A 67 -0.12 -12.13 -6.78
N GLN A 68 0.50 -10.95 -6.85
CA GLN A 68 1.89 -10.73 -6.42
C GLN A 68 2.00 -10.30 -4.95
N PHE A 69 0.86 -10.12 -4.27
CA PHE A 69 0.83 -9.72 -2.87
C PHE A 69 1.12 -10.90 -1.94
N THR A 70 2.35 -10.97 -1.42
CA THR A 70 2.66 -11.87 -0.30
C THR A 70 2.43 -11.14 1.03
N LEU A 71 1.80 -11.81 2.01
CA LEU A 71 1.54 -11.21 3.33
C LEU A 71 2.82 -10.79 4.08
N LYS A 72 3.99 -11.31 3.68
CA LYS A 72 5.29 -10.91 4.23
C LYS A 72 5.74 -9.51 3.80
N SER A 73 5.09 -8.89 2.80
CA SER A 73 5.47 -7.58 2.24
C SER A 73 4.44 -6.47 2.45
N TRP A 74 3.35 -6.66 3.21
CA TRP A 74 2.25 -5.68 3.29
C TRP A 74 2.70 -4.27 3.67
N ARG A 75 3.64 -4.14 4.63
CA ARG A 75 4.15 -2.84 5.08
C ARG A 75 4.96 -2.16 3.98
N THR A 76 5.81 -2.94 3.30
CA THR A 76 6.62 -2.45 2.17
C THR A 76 5.74 -2.04 1.00
N SER A 77 4.74 -2.85 0.65
CA SER A 77 3.77 -2.53 -0.40
C SER A 77 2.96 -1.28 -0.04
N LEU A 78 2.51 -1.15 1.20
CA LEU A 78 1.77 0.03 1.66
C LEU A 78 2.62 1.31 1.58
N ILE A 79 3.88 1.25 2.03
CA ILE A 79 4.81 2.38 1.96
C ILE A 79 5.10 2.77 0.51
N ALA A 80 5.33 1.80 -0.37
CA ALA A 80 5.61 2.04 -1.78
C ALA A 80 4.39 2.61 -2.52
N CYS A 81 3.19 2.08 -2.27
CA CYS A 81 1.94 2.65 -2.78
C CYS A 81 1.75 4.09 -2.28
N PHE A 82 1.93 4.32 -0.98
CA PHE A 82 1.85 5.67 -0.41
C PHE A 82 2.84 6.63 -1.06
N TYR A 83 4.09 6.20 -1.20
CA TYR A 83 5.13 7.02 -1.80
C TYR A 83 4.82 7.40 -3.25
N LEU A 84 4.30 6.47 -4.06
CA LEU A 84 3.83 6.77 -5.41
C LEU A 84 2.65 7.76 -5.42
N SER A 85 1.63 7.53 -4.59
CA SER A 85 0.48 8.43 -4.51
C SER A 85 0.88 9.82 -4.04
N ALA A 86 1.77 9.88 -3.04
CA ALA A 86 2.29 11.13 -2.51
C ALA A 86 3.13 11.87 -3.56
N LYS A 87 3.94 11.16 -4.35
CA LYS A 87 4.76 11.74 -5.41
C LYS A 87 3.89 12.33 -6.52
N ALA A 88 2.82 11.64 -6.93
CA ALA A 88 1.86 12.16 -7.91
C ALA A 88 1.17 13.45 -7.44
N GLU A 89 0.91 13.59 -6.14
CA GLU A 89 0.41 14.86 -5.58
C GLU A 89 1.51 15.91 -5.39
N CYS A 90 2.74 15.51 -5.03
CA CYS A 90 3.90 16.40 -4.87
C CYS A 90 4.49 16.90 -6.19
N GLU A 91 4.25 16.27 -7.33
CA GLU A 91 4.62 16.83 -8.64
C GLU A 91 3.92 18.18 -8.91
N LYS A 92 2.85 18.49 -8.16
CA LYS A 92 2.22 19.83 -8.12
C LYS A 92 2.95 20.83 -7.20
N GLY A 93 3.97 20.41 -6.43
CA GLY A 93 4.78 21.24 -5.55
C GLY A 93 5.94 20.52 -4.81
N GLY A 94 7.15 20.57 -5.38
CA GLY A 94 8.44 20.41 -4.68
C GLY A 94 8.78 19.05 -4.04
N GLU A 95 9.47 18.17 -4.77
CA GLU A 95 9.76 16.76 -4.41
C GLU A 95 10.74 16.52 -3.23
N VAL A 96 11.63 17.46 -2.90
CA VAL A 96 12.78 17.19 -1.99
C VAL A 96 12.34 16.95 -0.52
N SER A 97 11.15 17.41 -0.13
CA SER A 97 10.61 17.17 1.21
C SER A 97 10.04 15.76 1.39
N LEU A 98 9.56 15.12 0.33
CA LEU A 98 8.83 13.86 0.39
C LEU A 98 9.71 12.69 0.83
N ASP A 99 10.86 12.51 0.17
CA ASP A 99 11.81 11.43 0.46
C ASP A 99 12.25 11.46 1.93
N THR A 100 12.59 12.66 2.42
CA THR A 100 13.04 12.85 3.80
C THR A 100 11.92 12.53 4.79
N ALA A 101 10.70 13.00 4.53
CA ALA A 101 9.54 12.74 5.38
C ALA A 101 9.24 11.24 5.48
N VAL A 102 9.13 10.56 4.34
CA VAL A 102 8.81 9.12 4.30
C VAL A 102 9.93 8.28 4.92
N CYS A 103 11.19 8.58 4.62
CA CYS A 103 12.32 7.89 5.25
C CYS A 103 12.36 8.09 6.77
N SER A 104 11.99 9.27 7.28
CA SER A 104 12.00 9.56 8.71
C SER A 104 10.97 8.73 9.51
N VAL A 105 9.76 8.59 8.97
CA VAL A 105 8.68 7.80 9.57
C VAL A 105 8.96 6.31 9.46
N THR A 106 9.35 5.86 8.27
CA THR A 106 9.48 4.44 7.98
C THR A 106 10.79 3.83 8.45
N ARG A 107 11.80 4.69 8.69
CA ARG A 107 13.20 4.31 8.96
C ARG A 107 13.82 3.46 7.84
N ILE A 108 13.29 3.58 6.62
CA ILE A 108 13.81 2.91 5.44
C ILE A 108 14.87 3.81 4.80
N PRO A 109 16.07 3.29 4.47
CA PRO A 109 17.07 4.05 3.72
C PRO A 109 16.53 4.50 2.37
N ILE A 110 16.86 5.72 1.95
CA ILE A 110 16.36 6.30 0.69
C ILE A 110 16.57 5.40 -0.54
N ALA A 111 17.74 4.75 -0.64
CA ALA A 111 18.03 3.81 -1.72
C ALA A 111 17.07 2.61 -1.75
N ASN A 112 16.62 2.15 -0.57
CA ASN A 112 15.63 1.08 -0.47
C ASN A 112 14.22 1.60 -0.79
N LEU A 113 13.89 2.85 -0.45
CA LEU A 113 12.62 3.47 -0.79
C LEU A 113 12.46 3.58 -2.31
N HIS A 114 13.47 4.12 -3.01
CA HIS A 114 13.48 4.19 -4.48
C HIS A 114 13.46 2.80 -5.14
N LYS A 115 14.12 1.81 -4.53
CA LYS A 115 14.02 0.42 -5.00
C LYS A 115 12.58 -0.11 -4.86
N MET A 116 11.93 0.14 -3.73
CA MET A 116 10.55 -0.29 -3.50
C MET A 116 9.58 0.38 -4.49
N GLU A 117 9.80 1.66 -4.82
CA GLU A 117 9.09 2.39 -5.87
C GLU A 117 9.25 1.69 -7.23
N ALA A 118 10.49 1.44 -7.66
CA ALA A 118 10.75 0.78 -8.94
C ALA A 118 10.13 -0.63 -9.01
N ASP A 119 10.25 -1.41 -7.94
CA ASP A 119 9.68 -2.75 -7.84
C ASP A 119 8.14 -2.68 -8.01
N ILE A 120 7.46 -1.71 -7.37
CA ILE A 120 5.99 -1.65 -7.40
C ILE A 120 5.45 -1.07 -8.71
N LEU A 121 6.16 -0.13 -9.33
CA LEU A 121 5.84 0.36 -10.68
C LEU A 121 5.86 -0.78 -11.70
N GLN A 122 6.87 -1.65 -11.62
CA GLN A 122 6.98 -2.83 -12.47
C GLN A 122 5.82 -3.81 -12.25
N VAL A 123 5.41 -4.02 -11.00
CA VAL A 123 4.30 -4.92 -10.68
C VAL A 123 2.96 -4.38 -11.17
N LEU A 124 2.73 -3.08 -10.98
CA LEU A 124 1.47 -2.43 -11.33
C LEU A 124 1.31 -2.18 -12.83
N ASP A 125 2.36 -2.36 -13.64
CA ASP A 125 2.44 -1.88 -15.03
C ASP A 125 2.08 -0.38 -15.10
N TYR A 126 2.47 0.37 -14.05
CA TYR A 126 2.08 1.76 -13.87
C TYR A 126 3.09 2.65 -14.58
N HIS A 127 2.66 3.21 -15.70
CA HIS A 127 3.41 4.21 -16.46
C HIS A 127 2.87 5.60 -16.12
N PRO A 128 3.60 6.43 -15.35
CA PRO A 128 3.15 7.78 -14.98
C PRO A 128 2.93 8.70 -16.19
N ASP A 129 3.48 8.35 -17.37
CA ASP A 129 3.35 9.10 -18.62
C ASP A 129 2.17 8.67 -19.50
N CYS A 130 1.32 7.74 -19.07
CA CYS A 130 0.19 7.31 -19.88
C CYS A 130 -1.04 8.15 -19.53
N GLU A 131 -1.15 9.33 -20.17
CA GLU A 131 -2.45 9.95 -20.41
C GLU A 131 -3.36 8.88 -21.05
N GLN A 132 -4.22 8.26 -20.25
CA GLN A 132 -5.41 7.63 -20.80
C GLN A 132 -6.49 8.69 -20.98
N ASP A 133 -6.20 9.64 -21.87
CA ASP A 133 -7.17 9.99 -22.89
C ASP A 133 -7.37 8.75 -23.76
N SER A 134 -8.17 7.82 -23.28
CA SER A 134 -8.82 6.83 -24.11
C SER A 134 -10.28 6.84 -23.72
N GLU A 135 -11.04 7.68 -24.43
CA GLU A 135 -12.46 7.50 -24.66
C GLU A 135 -12.80 6.00 -24.69
N PHE A 136 -13.70 5.53 -23.82
CA PHE A 136 -14.73 4.51 -24.09
C PHE A 136 -15.67 4.37 -22.88
#